data_AF-A0A7S3E1X5-F1
#
_entry.id   AF-A0A7S3E1X5-F1
#
_cell.length_a   1.000
_cell.length_b   1.000
_cell.length_c   1.000
_cell.angle_alpha   90.00
_cell.angle_beta   90.00
_cell.angle_gamma   90.00
#
_symmetry.space_group_name_H-M   'P 1'
#
loop_
_entity.id
_entity.type
_entity.pdbx_description
1 polymer ?
#
loop_
_entity_poly.entity_id
_entity_poly.type
_entity_poly.pdbx_seq_one_letter_code
_entity_poly.pdbx_strand_id
1 'polypeptide(L)'
;MTYEELGVFGRLRKLSKCGPVSMFEALLRKWSSHPAETVATKVKRFFTFYAINRHKMTTVTPACHAEDYSPDDNRYDQRQILYRASWPWQFRRIDERAKQVQQARDKQQQQQKRKRQEEMGGTSKRKVTS
;
A
#
# COMPACT_ATOMS: atom_id res chain seq x y z
N MET A 1 11.06 -6.52 -1.53
CA MET A 1 9.74 -7.08 -1.17
C MET A 1 10.01 -8.47 -0.64
N THR A 2 9.50 -8.80 0.53
CA THR A 2 9.64 -10.15 1.10
C THR A 2 8.55 -11.08 0.54
N TYR A 3 8.71 -12.39 0.73
CA TYR A 3 7.69 -13.37 0.33
C TYR A 3 6.36 -13.17 1.07
N GLU A 4 6.41 -12.79 2.34
CA GLU A 4 5.21 -12.48 3.12
C GLU A 4 4.44 -11.29 2.52
N GLU A 5 5.14 -10.24 2.12
CA GLU A 5 4.54 -9.08 1.44
C GLU A 5 3.93 -9.49 0.10
N LEU A 6 4.63 -10.32 -0.69
CA LEU A 6 4.13 -10.86 -1.96
C LEU A 6 2.84 -11.67 -1.77
N GLY A 7 2.76 -12.50 -0.73
CA GLY A 7 1.55 -13.24 -0.38
C GLY A 7 0.37 -12.31 -0.06
N VAL A 8 0.61 -11.21 0.66
CA VAL A 8 -0.41 -10.19 0.93
C VAL A 8 -0.87 -9.50 -0.35
N PHE A 9 0.06 -9.12 -1.24
CA PHE A 9 -0.29 -8.50 -2.53
C PHE A 9 -1.11 -9.45 -3.41
N GLY A 10 -0.74 -10.73 -3.49
CA GLY A 10 -1.46 -11.75 -4.24
C GLY A 10 -2.90 -11.91 -3.77
N ARG A 11 -3.11 -12.04 -2.45
CA ARG A 11 -4.45 -12.12 -1.85
C ARG A 11 -5.28 -10.87 -2.08
N LEU A 12 -4.72 -9.67 -1.88
CA LEU A 12 -5.43 -8.42 -2.12
C LEU A 12 -5.86 -8.27 -3.60
N ARG A 13 -5.00 -8.67 -4.53
CA ARG A 13 -5.26 -8.58 -5.97
C ARG A 13 -6.36 -9.55 -6.41
N LYS A 14 -6.31 -10.81 -5.99
CA LYS A 14 -7.22 -11.87 -6.47
C LYS A 14 -8.49 -11.99 -5.62
N LEU A 15 -8.35 -12.13 -4.30
CA LEU A 15 -9.48 -12.36 -3.39
C LEU A 15 -10.24 -11.07 -3.11
N SER A 16 -9.53 -10.01 -2.70
CA SER A 16 -10.14 -8.71 -2.39
C SER A 16 -10.38 -7.84 -3.64
N LYS A 17 -10.07 -8.37 -4.84
CA LYS A 17 -10.27 -7.70 -6.14
C LYS A 17 -9.72 -6.27 -6.20
N CYS A 18 -8.64 -6.01 -5.46
CA CYS A 18 -8.08 -4.66 -5.34
C CYS A 18 -7.19 -4.32 -6.54
N GLY A 19 -7.49 -3.22 -7.22
CA GLY A 19 -6.58 -2.58 -8.17
C GLY A 19 -5.47 -1.79 -7.47
N PRO A 20 -4.58 -1.10 -8.21
CA PRO A 20 -3.42 -0.42 -7.61
C PRO A 20 -3.79 0.61 -6.54
N VAL A 21 -4.81 1.43 -6.79
CA VAL A 21 -5.25 2.48 -5.85
C VAL A 21 -5.89 1.85 -4.61
N SER A 22 -6.84 0.92 -4.80
CA SER A 22 -7.52 0.25 -3.69
C SER A 22 -6.55 -0.58 -2.83
N MET A 23 -5.56 -1.22 -3.46
CA MET A 23 -4.52 -1.98 -2.75
C MET A 23 -3.67 -1.06 -1.89
N PHE A 24 -3.28 0.12 -2.41
CA PHE A 24 -2.56 1.13 -1.64
C PHE A 24 -3.37 1.56 -0.39
N GLU A 25 -4.66 1.86 -0.54
CA GLU A 25 -5.51 2.28 0.59
C GLU A 25 -5.75 1.15 1.61
N ALA A 26 -5.86 -0.09 1.15
CA ALA A 26 -5.95 -1.25 2.03
C ALA A 26 -4.65 -1.45 2.84
N LEU A 27 -3.50 -1.29 2.20
CA LEU A 27 -2.20 -1.45 2.86
C LEU A 27 -1.85 -0.30 3.79
N LEU A 28 -2.27 0.93 3.49
CA LEU A 28 -2.12 2.04 4.42
C LEU A 28 -2.81 1.77 5.76
N ARG A 29 -3.99 1.12 5.73
CA ARG A 29 -4.71 0.72 6.94
C ARG A 29 -3.99 -0.43 7.67
N LYS A 30 -3.51 -1.42 6.92
CA LYS A 30 -2.84 -2.61 7.48
C LYS A 30 -1.44 -2.32 8.02
N TRP A 31 -0.70 -1.42 7.38
CA TRP A 31 0.68 -1.04 7.70
C TRP A 31 0.74 0.40 8.22
N SER A 32 -0.03 0.69 9.26
CA SER A 32 -0.14 2.03 9.85
C SER A 32 1.22 2.62 10.26
N SER A 33 2.16 1.78 10.70
CA SER A 33 3.51 2.18 11.10
C SER A 33 4.41 2.63 9.94
N HIS A 34 4.09 2.27 8.69
CA HIS A 34 4.97 2.59 7.56
C HIS A 34 4.66 3.97 6.97
N PRO A 35 5.66 4.67 6.40
CA PRO A 35 5.44 5.87 5.62
C PRO A 35 4.60 5.58 4.38
N ALA A 36 3.68 6.49 4.04
CA ALA A 36 2.78 6.33 2.89
C ALA A 36 3.57 6.20 1.57
N GLU A 37 4.68 6.92 1.45
CA GLU A 37 5.58 6.87 0.29
C GLU A 37 6.20 5.48 0.09
N THR A 38 6.65 4.82 1.18
CA THR A 38 7.21 3.48 1.10
C THR A 38 6.18 2.47 0.62
N VAL A 39 4.93 2.58 1.10
CA VAL A 39 3.84 1.72 0.64
C VAL A 39 3.52 1.98 -0.82
N ALA A 40 3.47 3.24 -1.25
CA ALA A 40 3.24 3.62 -2.65
C ALA A 40 4.31 3.02 -3.58
N THR A 41 5.59 3.13 -3.22
CA THR A 41 6.70 2.57 -3.99
C THR A 41 6.60 1.05 -4.12
N LYS A 42 6.26 0.35 -3.03
CA LYS A 42 6.06 -1.12 -3.06
C LYS A 42 4.90 -1.53 -3.97
N VAL A 43 3.75 -0.86 -3.85
CA VAL A 43 2.57 -1.16 -4.68
C VAL A 43 2.85 -0.88 -6.16
N LYS A 44 3.47 0.26 -6.49
CA LYS A 44 3.87 0.60 -7.86
C LYS A 44 4.80 -0.46 -8.43
N ARG A 45 5.85 -0.82 -7.68
CA ARG A 45 6.82 -1.85 -8.08
C ARG A 45 6.15 -3.19 -8.35
N PHE A 46 5.23 -3.62 -7.48
CA PHE A 46 4.46 -4.86 -7.69
C PHE A 46 3.66 -4.82 -9.00
N PHE A 47 2.87 -3.78 -9.26
CA PHE A 47 2.05 -3.69 -10.47
C PHE A 47 2.85 -3.49 -11.76
N THR A 48 4.01 -2.83 -11.70
CA THR A 48 4.92 -2.72 -12.84
C THR A 48 5.48 -4.09 -13.21
N PHE A 49 6.05 -4.84 -12.26
CA PHE A 49 6.58 -6.18 -12.56
C PHE A 49 5.50 -7.18 -12.91
N TYR A 50 4.31 -7.08 -12.29
CA TYR A 50 3.16 -7.88 -12.67
C TYR A 50 2.75 -7.63 -14.13
N ALA A 51 2.62 -6.37 -14.54
CA ALA A 51 2.26 -6.01 -15.91
C ALA A 51 3.30 -6.48 -16.93
N ILE A 52 4.59 -6.25 -16.67
CA ILE A 52 5.67 -6.64 -17.57
C ILE A 52 5.73 -8.16 -17.73
N ASN A 53 5.59 -8.91 -16.64
CA ASN A 53 5.76 -10.36 -16.66
C ASN A 53 4.47 -11.15 -16.89
N ARG A 54 3.32 -10.49 -17.09
CA ARG A 54 2.04 -11.21 -17.16
C ARG A 54 2.01 -12.24 -18.29
N HIS A 55 2.61 -11.93 -19.43
CA HIS A 55 2.73 -12.84 -20.57
C HIS A 55 3.40 -14.17 -20.21
N LYS A 56 4.26 -14.24 -19.19
CA LYS A 56 4.88 -15.51 -18.76
C LYS A 56 3.86 -16.49 -18.17
N MET A 57 2.71 -15.99 -17.73
CA MET A 57 1.65 -16.82 -17.15
C MET A 57 0.80 -17.52 -18.21
N THR A 58 0.87 -17.13 -19.48
CA THR A 58 0.13 -17.79 -20.56
C THR A 58 0.82 -19.09 -21.00
N THR A 59 2.13 -19.17 -20.83
CA THR A 59 2.97 -20.31 -21.19
C THR A 59 3.47 -21.10 -19.98
N VAL A 60 2.94 -20.81 -18.78
CA VAL A 60 3.36 -21.50 -17.56
C VAL A 60 2.90 -22.95 -17.59
N THR A 61 3.74 -23.86 -17.10
CA THR A 61 3.37 -25.27 -16.95
C THR A 61 2.15 -25.40 -16.04
N PRO A 62 1.15 -26.22 -16.41
CA PRO A 62 0.03 -26.53 -15.54
C PRO A 62 0.52 -27.03 -14.17
N ALA A 63 -0.02 -26.48 -13.10
CA ALA A 63 0.35 -26.81 -11.73
C ALA A 63 -0.89 -27.22 -10.92
N CYS A 64 -0.66 -27.95 -9.82
CA CYS A 64 -1.71 -28.30 -8.87
C CYS A 64 -2.29 -27.02 -8.23
N HIS A 65 -3.63 -26.95 -8.13
CA HIS A 65 -4.31 -25.84 -7.48
C HIS A 65 -4.34 -26.06 -5.97
N ALA A 66 -3.59 -25.26 -5.22
CA ALA A 66 -3.52 -25.34 -3.75
C ALA A 66 -3.99 -24.07 -3.03
N GLU A 67 -4.06 -22.93 -3.73
CA GLU A 67 -4.31 -21.61 -3.14
C GLU A 67 -5.32 -20.82 -3.97
N ASP A 68 -6.29 -20.18 -3.28
CA ASP A 68 -7.36 -19.39 -3.90
C ASP A 68 -6.87 -18.09 -4.55
N TYR A 69 -5.60 -17.71 -4.35
CA TYR A 69 -5.02 -16.53 -5.00
C TYR A 69 -4.09 -16.89 -6.17
N SER A 70 -4.18 -18.12 -6.69
CA SER A 70 -3.37 -18.59 -7.82
C SER A 70 -3.44 -17.63 -9.03
N PRO A 71 -2.29 -17.29 -9.66
CA PRO A 71 -2.25 -16.43 -10.83
C PRO A 71 -2.40 -17.16 -12.17
N ASP A 72 -2.76 -18.45 -12.17
CA ASP A 72 -2.91 -19.29 -13.36
C ASP A 72 -3.91 -18.68 -14.37
N ASP A 73 -3.43 -18.34 -15.57
CA ASP A 73 -4.22 -17.66 -16.60
C ASP A 73 -5.12 -18.64 -17.39
N ASN A 74 -4.76 -19.92 -17.43
CA ASN A 74 -5.44 -20.92 -18.27
C ASN A 74 -6.84 -21.27 -17.75
N ARG A 75 -7.04 -21.32 -16.42
CA ARG A 75 -8.30 -21.79 -15.84
C ARG A 75 -8.88 -20.87 -14.76
N TYR A 76 -8.04 -20.18 -13.99
CA TYR A 76 -8.50 -19.58 -12.73
C TYR A 76 -8.49 -18.04 -12.68
N ASP A 77 -7.50 -17.40 -13.31
CA ASP A 77 -7.32 -15.95 -13.28
C ASP A 77 -7.16 -15.38 -14.68
N GLN A 78 -8.19 -15.55 -15.51
CA GLN A 78 -8.24 -15.01 -16.87
C GLN A 78 -8.12 -13.48 -16.85
N ARG A 79 -7.04 -12.96 -17.43
CA ARG A 79 -6.77 -11.52 -17.48
C ARG A 79 -6.11 -11.13 -18.79
N GLN A 80 -6.06 -9.83 -19.03
CA GLN A 80 -5.30 -9.29 -20.17
C GLN A 80 -3.84 -9.71 -20.08
N ILE A 81 -3.24 -9.98 -21.24
CA ILE A 81 -1.85 -10.40 -21.36
C ILE A 81 -0.92 -9.19 -21.50
N LEU A 82 -1.34 -8.20 -22.29
CA LEU A 82 -0.58 -6.98 -22.56
C LEU A 82 -1.11 -5.81 -21.75
N TYR A 83 -0.36 -5.43 -20.71
CA TYR A 83 -0.66 -4.27 -19.87
C TYR A 83 0.27 -3.10 -20.19
N ARG A 84 -0.25 -1.87 -20.00
CA ARG A 84 0.59 -0.68 -19.92
C ARG A 84 1.30 -0.63 -18.56
N ALA A 85 2.55 -1.06 -18.51
CA ALA A 85 3.34 -1.18 -17.28
C ALA A 85 3.56 0.13 -16.49
N SER A 86 3.34 1.28 -17.12
CA SER A 86 3.47 2.59 -16.46
C SER A 86 2.23 3.04 -15.68
N TRP A 87 1.07 2.42 -15.88
CA TRP A 87 -0.17 2.68 -15.12
C TRP A 87 -0.39 4.15 -14.72
N PRO A 88 -0.37 5.10 -15.67
CA PRO A 88 -0.13 6.51 -15.34
C PRO A 88 -1.25 7.12 -14.50
N TRP A 89 -2.50 6.79 -14.80
CA TRP A 89 -3.64 7.32 -14.04
C TRP A 89 -3.62 6.79 -12.60
N GLN A 90 -3.40 5.49 -12.44
CA GLN A 90 -3.38 4.83 -11.14
C GLN A 90 -2.21 5.31 -10.30
N PHE A 91 -1.02 5.44 -10.89
CA PHE A 91 0.18 5.87 -10.19
C PHE A 91 0.10 7.34 -9.80
N ARG A 92 -0.42 8.21 -10.67
CA ARG A 92 -0.70 9.61 -10.34
C ARG A 92 -1.67 9.70 -9.16
N ARG A 93 -2.73 8.89 -9.17
CA ARG A 93 -3.72 8.88 -8.10
C ARG A 93 -3.14 8.41 -6.76
N ILE A 94 -2.25 7.42 -6.79
CA ILE A 94 -1.51 6.96 -5.60
C ILE A 94 -0.62 8.10 -5.06
N ASP A 95 0.08 8.84 -5.92
CA ASP A 95 0.95 9.94 -5.49
C ASP A 95 0.15 11.09 -4.87
N GLU A 96 -0.97 11.47 -5.48
CA GLU A 96 -1.90 12.45 -4.92
C GLU A 96 -2.35 12.02 -3.51
N ARG A 97 -2.74 10.74 -3.35
CA ARG A 97 -3.23 10.21 -2.08
C ARG A 97 -2.14 10.10 -1.03
N ALA A 98 -0.93 9.67 -1.41
CA ALA A 98 0.22 9.60 -0.52
C ALA A 98 0.58 10.98 0.04
N LYS A 99 0.58 12.03 -0.81
CA LYS A 99 0.81 13.41 -0.39
C LYS A 99 -0.23 13.89 0.62
N GLN A 100 -1.53 13.62 0.38
CA GLN A 100 -2.60 13.98 1.32
C GLN A 100 -2.43 13.32 2.68
N VAL A 101 -2.09 12.03 2.69
CA VAL A 101 -1.89 11.26 3.94
C VAL A 101 -0.68 11.80 4.71
N GLN A 102 0.41 12.13 4.01
CA GLN A 102 1.60 12.69 4.65
C GLN A 102 1.29 14.05 5.29
N GLN A 103 0.64 14.96 4.55
CA GLN A 103 0.24 16.27 5.07
C GLN A 103 -0.68 16.15 6.30
N ALA A 104 -1.61 15.19 6.29
CA ALA A 104 -2.48 14.94 7.44
C ALA A 104 -1.69 14.46 8.67
N ARG A 105 -0.72 13.56 8.48
CA ARG A 105 0.17 13.08 9.55
C ARG A 105 1.03 14.21 10.13
N ASP A 106 1.61 15.05 9.27
CA ASP A 106 2.45 16.17 9.71
C ASP A 106 1.65 17.18 10.55
N LYS A 107 0.41 17.50 10.12
CA LYS A 107 -0.51 18.36 10.89
C LYS A 107 -0.86 17.75 12.25
N GLN A 108 -1.14 16.45 12.31
CA GLN A 108 -1.42 15.75 13.57
C GLN A 108 -0.22 15.77 14.52
N GLN A 109 0.99 15.57 14.01
CA GLN A 109 2.22 15.64 14.80
C GLN A 109 2.48 17.05 15.34
N GLN A 110 2.26 18.08 14.52
CA GLN A 110 2.38 19.48 14.96
C GLN A 110 1.38 19.82 16.07
N GLN A 111 0.12 19.37 15.94
CA GLN A 111 -0.90 19.56 16.98
C GLN A 111 -0.53 18.84 18.29
N GLN A 112 -0.02 17.60 18.21
CA GLN A 112 0.45 16.86 19.39
C GLN A 112 1.68 17.49 20.05
N LYS A 113 2.60 18.09 19.28
CA LYS A 113 3.76 18.81 19.82
C LYS A 113 3.32 20.09 20.54
N ARG A 114 2.40 20.86 19.95
CA ARG A 114 1.83 22.07 20.57
C ARG A 114 1.13 21.75 21.90
N LYS A 115 0.22 20.75 21.91
CA LYS A 115 -0.46 20.32 23.15
C LYS A 115 0.50 19.89 24.26
N ARG A 116 1.54 19.10 23.92
CA ARG A 116 2.57 18.70 24.90
C ARG A 116 3.36 19.88 25.45
N GLN A 117 3.67 20.88 24.63
CA GLN A 117 4.37 22.09 25.10
C GLN A 117 3.49 22.92 26.05
N GLU A 118 2.19 23.02 25.78
CA GLU A 118 1.21 23.70 26.65
C GLU A 118 1.05 22.98 28.00
N GLU A 119 1.00 21.65 28.02
CA GLU A 119 0.89 20.82 29.24
C GLU A 119 2.15 20.89 30.13
N MET A 120 3.35 20.90 29.53
CA MET A 120 4.60 21.06 30.27
C MET A 120 4.79 22.47 30.84
N GLY A 121 4.30 23.50 30.15
CA GLY A 121 4.33 24.89 30.64
C GLY A 121 3.39 25.14 31.83
N GLY A 122 2.27 24.40 31.92
CA GLY A 122 1.29 24.54 33.00
C GLY A 122 1.71 23.93 34.34
N THR A 123 2.60 22.95 34.34
CA THR A 123 3.02 22.22 35.56
C THR A 123 4.06 23.00 36.37
N SER A 124 4.89 23.83 35.72
CA SER A 124 5.90 24.67 36.39
C SER A 124 5.27 25.79 37.24
N LYS A 125 4.11 26.33 36.84
CA LYS A 125 3.43 27.42 37.57
C LYS A 125 2.70 26.99 38.85
N ARG A 126 2.45 25.69 39.07
CA ARG A 126 1.74 25.21 40.29
C ARG A 126 2.65 24.88 41.47
N LYS A 127 3.99 24.82 41.29
CA LYS A 127 4.95 24.48 42.36
C LYS A 127 5.50 25.68 43.14
N VAL A 128 5.13 26.91 42.80
CA VAL A 128 5.68 28.14 43.43
C VAL A 128 4.71 28.75 44.46
N THR A 129 3.52 28.17 44.64
CA THR A 129 2.50 28.64 45.59
C THR A 129 2.25 27.61 46.70
N SER A 130 3.26 27.33 47.53
CA SER A 130 3.12 26.68 48.84
C SER A 130 4.26 27.11 49.75
#